data_AF-A0A534GYL9-F1
#
_entry.id   AF-A0A534GYL9-F1
#
_cell.length_a   1.000
_cell.length_b   1.000
_cell.length_c   1.000
_cell.angle_alpha   90.00
_cell.angle_beta   90.00
_cell.angle_gamma   90.00
#
_symmetry.space_group_name_H-M   'P 1'
#
loop_
_entity.id
_entity.type
_entity.pdbx_description
1 polymer ?
#
loop_
_entity_poly.entity_id
_entity_poly.type
_entity_poly.pdbx_seq_one_letter_code
_entity_poly.pdbx_strand_id
1 'polypeptide(L)'
;MLFGVGAAASLAPYLIWLKLKYQSFFYPFVLARRIVQEWTAPVPAGFYFEGVRGIFPLSLWALLALALVSLVSHWITMVRRQASAASAENAESFDQMKRQSTLLIWGAAFFAYMLSIPHKEIRYLLPLAIPAVVIAAVGATGAYSWLARQASPLRLAGLLLGVLVAAADYGSPALKLAGPLTDRSEWAEVQIARYLREHSTPADTIYASHNFPVLAFYSERHTVSLLPIQEDFDRDWRDFMSYPGYLVYFLPERIGEIHALHPALKPDRQFLATHLNFVEVKAFPIATVYRYTPPH
;
A
#
# COMPACT_ATOMS: atom_id res chain seq x y z
N MET A 1 -28.48 7.91 11.61
CA MET A 1 -28.37 7.31 12.96
C MET A 1 -28.11 5.81 12.93
N LEU A 2 -28.86 5.00 12.16
CA LEU A 2 -28.68 3.54 12.09
C LEU A 2 -27.27 3.08 11.68
N PHE A 3 -26.62 3.78 10.73
CA PHE A 3 -25.24 3.49 10.33
C PHE A 3 -24.22 3.67 11.46
N GLY A 4 -24.39 4.70 12.30
CA GLY A 4 -23.47 4.97 13.41
C GLY A 4 -23.60 3.93 14.52
N VAL A 5 -24.82 3.48 14.81
CA VAL A 5 -25.07 2.41 15.78
C VAL A 5 -24.53 1.07 15.27
N GLY A 6 -24.73 0.75 13.98
CA GLY A 6 -24.18 -0.45 13.37
C GLY A 6 -22.65 -0.49 13.37
N ALA A 7 -22.00 0.62 13.03
CA ALA A 7 -20.55 0.74 13.09
C ALA A 7 -20.00 0.63 14.52
N ALA A 8 -20.69 1.24 15.50
CA ALA A 8 -20.31 1.13 16.90
C ALA A 8 -20.45 -0.32 17.41
N ALA A 9 -21.55 -1.00 17.08
CA ALA A 9 -21.79 -2.38 17.48
C ALA A 9 -20.78 -3.36 16.86
N SER A 10 -20.36 -3.14 15.61
CA SER A 10 -19.35 -3.99 14.97
C SER A 10 -17.93 -3.74 15.48
N LEU A 11 -17.60 -2.51 15.86
CA LEU A 11 -16.29 -2.16 16.42
C LEU A 11 -16.17 -2.48 17.92
N ALA A 12 -17.27 -2.54 18.65
CA ALA A 12 -17.26 -2.67 20.11
C ALA A 12 -16.47 -3.90 20.63
N PRO A 13 -16.63 -5.13 20.09
CA PRO A 13 -15.87 -6.28 20.57
C PRO A 13 -14.35 -6.08 20.45
N TYR A 14 -13.90 -5.52 19.33
CA TYR A 14 -12.48 -5.23 19.08
C TYR A 14 -11.95 -4.15 20.03
N LEU A 15 -12.72 -3.07 20.21
CA LEU A 15 -12.36 -1.97 21.11
C LEU A 15 -12.29 -2.44 22.57
N ILE A 16 -13.23 -3.28 23.01
CA ILE A 16 -13.21 -3.89 24.35
C ILE A 16 -11.96 -4.76 24.51
N TRP A 17 -11.67 -5.63 23.54
CA TRP A 17 -10.47 -6.46 23.57
C TRP A 17 -9.19 -5.63 23.66
N LEU A 18 -9.07 -4.55 22.88
CA LEU A 18 -7.94 -3.61 22.97
C LEU A 18 -7.82 -3.00 24.35
N LYS A 19 -8.94 -2.55 24.93
CA LYS A 19 -8.94 -1.97 26.27
C LYS A 19 -8.50 -2.98 27.34
N LEU A 20 -8.95 -4.23 27.25
CA LEU A 20 -8.55 -5.28 28.19
C LEU A 20 -7.07 -5.67 28.05
N LYS A 21 -6.59 -5.85 26.82
CA LYS A 21 -5.22 -6.35 26.55
C LYS A 21 -4.15 -5.27 26.71
N TYR A 22 -4.43 -4.04 26.27
CA TYR A 22 -3.45 -2.95 26.17
C TYR A 22 -3.80 -1.71 27.01
N GLN A 23 -4.87 -1.76 27.80
CA GLN A 23 -5.36 -0.63 28.62
C GLN A 23 -5.73 0.65 27.83
N SER A 24 -5.78 0.57 26.49
CA SER A 24 -6.09 1.71 25.62
C SER A 24 -6.81 1.26 24.34
N PHE A 25 -7.86 2.00 23.96
CA PHE A 25 -8.59 1.81 22.70
C PHE A 25 -7.76 2.21 21.48
N PHE A 26 -6.77 3.08 21.67
CA PHE A 26 -5.97 3.67 20.60
C PHE A 26 -4.55 3.09 20.53
N TYR A 27 -4.23 2.10 21.36
CA TYR A 27 -2.89 1.51 21.40
C TYR A 27 -2.36 1.12 20.01
N PRO A 28 -3.12 0.44 19.13
CA PRO A 28 -2.62 0.09 17.80
C PRO A 28 -2.31 1.31 16.94
N PHE A 29 -3.09 2.40 17.04
CA PHE A 29 -2.84 3.63 16.28
C PHE A 29 -1.59 4.36 16.78
N VAL A 30 -1.40 4.42 18.10
CA VAL A 30 -0.20 5.00 18.70
C VAL A 30 1.04 4.17 18.33
N LEU A 31 0.96 2.85 18.44
CA LEU A 31 2.06 1.96 18.07
C LEU A 31 2.38 2.03 16.58
N ALA A 32 1.36 2.00 15.70
CA ALA A 32 1.55 2.13 14.26
C ALA A 32 2.21 3.48 13.91
N ARG A 33 1.76 4.57 14.53
CA ARG A 33 2.39 5.88 14.36
C ARG A 33 3.84 5.87 14.81
N ARG A 34 4.13 5.24 15.96
CA ARG A 34 5.49 5.11 16.48
C ARG A 34 6.39 4.34 15.53
N ILE A 35 5.95 3.18 15.04
CA ILE A 35 6.67 2.39 14.03
C ILE A 35 6.99 3.25 12.81
N VAL A 36 6.01 3.97 12.30
CA VAL A 36 6.13 4.76 11.07
C VAL A 36 6.95 6.05 11.24
N GLN A 37 7.06 6.58 12.46
CA GLN A 37 7.80 7.82 12.73
C GLN A 37 9.22 7.56 13.25
N GLU A 38 9.40 6.55 14.08
CA GLU A 38 10.64 6.30 14.81
C GLU A 38 11.45 5.15 14.20
N TRP A 39 10.80 4.15 13.61
CA TRP A 39 11.48 2.90 13.20
C TRP A 39 11.67 2.77 11.70
N THR A 40 10.86 3.46 10.88
CA THR A 40 10.96 3.40 9.43
C THR A 40 11.75 4.56 8.83
N ALA A 41 12.59 4.26 7.84
CA ALA A 41 13.35 5.28 7.12
C ALA A 41 12.40 6.26 6.39
N PRO A 42 12.60 7.58 6.50
CA PRO A 42 11.74 8.54 5.82
C PRO A 42 11.92 8.44 4.31
N VAL A 43 10.82 8.27 3.58
CA VAL A 43 10.80 8.31 2.12
C VAL A 43 10.46 9.74 1.67
N PRO A 44 11.18 10.33 0.69
CA PRO A 44 10.89 11.68 0.20
C PRO A 44 9.48 11.83 -0.36
N ALA A 45 8.90 13.03 -0.23
CA ALA A 45 7.59 13.37 -0.81
C ALA A 45 7.52 13.13 -2.33
N GLY A 46 8.64 13.29 -3.04
CA GLY A 46 8.77 13.01 -4.48
C GLY A 46 8.29 11.61 -4.88
N PHE A 47 8.43 10.62 -4.00
CA PHE A 47 7.96 9.25 -4.23
C PHE A 47 6.49 9.19 -4.63
N TYR A 48 5.63 9.96 -3.95
CA TYR A 48 4.20 9.97 -4.30
C TYR A 48 3.92 10.72 -5.60
N PHE A 49 4.65 11.77 -5.94
CA PHE A 49 4.43 12.46 -7.22
C PHE A 49 4.74 11.55 -8.41
N GLU A 50 5.79 10.74 -8.32
CA GLU A 50 6.09 9.73 -9.34
C GLU A 50 5.10 8.55 -9.28
N GLY A 51 4.76 8.06 -8.08
CA GLY A 51 3.79 6.99 -7.91
C GLY A 51 2.41 7.33 -8.47
N VAL A 52 1.91 8.55 -8.24
CA VAL A 52 0.62 9.05 -8.72
C VAL A 52 0.54 9.08 -10.25
N ARG A 53 1.64 9.43 -10.94
CA ARG A 53 1.72 9.35 -12.40
C ARG A 53 1.65 7.90 -12.91
N GLY A 54 2.18 6.95 -12.15
CA GLY A 54 2.14 5.53 -12.49
C GLY A 54 0.79 4.86 -12.20
N ILE A 55 -0.02 5.40 -11.28
CA ILE A 55 -1.33 4.83 -10.92
C ILE A 55 -2.39 5.16 -11.96
N PHE A 56 -2.43 6.40 -12.45
CA PHE A 56 -3.50 6.89 -13.32
C PHE A 56 -3.01 7.15 -14.75
N PRO A 57 -3.76 6.70 -15.77
CA PRO A 57 -3.42 6.98 -17.16
C PRO A 57 -3.45 8.49 -17.47
N LEU A 58 -2.71 8.91 -18.50
CA LEU A 58 -2.64 10.31 -18.93
C LEU A 58 -4.01 10.89 -19.30
N SER A 59 -4.91 10.06 -19.84
CA SER A 59 -6.28 10.47 -20.16
C SER A 59 -7.06 10.91 -18.92
N LEU A 60 -6.89 10.21 -17.80
CA LEU A 60 -7.56 10.53 -16.53
C LEU A 60 -7.09 11.90 -16.05
N TRP A 61 -5.80 12.20 -16.16
CA TRP A 61 -5.26 13.53 -15.84
C TRP A 61 -5.84 14.63 -16.73
N ALA A 62 -5.95 14.38 -18.04
CA ALA A 62 -6.52 15.34 -18.98
C ALA A 62 -8.00 15.62 -18.67
N LEU A 63 -8.78 14.58 -18.37
CA LEU A 63 -10.20 14.69 -18.04
C LEU A 63 -10.41 15.32 -16.66
N LEU A 64 -9.55 15.02 -15.68
CA LEU A 64 -9.51 15.69 -14.39
C LEU A 64 -9.24 17.19 -14.57
N ALA A 65 -8.23 17.55 -15.35
CA ALA A 65 -7.89 18.95 -15.64
C ALA A 65 -9.06 19.68 -16.31
N LEU A 66 -9.73 19.04 -17.28
CA LEU A 66 -10.91 19.60 -17.93
C LEU A 66 -12.05 19.84 -16.92
N ALA A 67 -12.29 18.91 -16.01
CA ALA A 67 -13.28 19.07 -14.95
C ALA A 67 -12.94 20.23 -14.01
N LEU A 68 -11.67 20.38 -13.62
CA LEU A 68 -11.21 21.49 -12.78
C LEU A 68 -11.37 22.84 -13.48
N VAL A 69 -11.01 22.95 -14.76
CA VAL A 69 -11.22 24.16 -15.56
C VAL A 69 -12.71 24.50 -15.67
N SER A 70 -13.56 23.49 -15.90
CA SER A 70 -15.00 23.68 -15.92
C SER A 70 -15.53 24.18 -14.58
N LEU A 71 -15.11 23.58 -13.47
CA LEU A 71 -15.51 23.97 -12.11
C LEU A 71 -15.12 25.42 -11.81
N VAL A 72 -13.88 25.82 -12.10
CA VAL A 72 -13.40 27.20 -11.91
C VAL A 72 -14.19 28.18 -12.80
N SER A 73 -14.45 27.81 -14.05
CA SER A 73 -15.24 28.63 -14.97
C SER A 73 -16.66 28.84 -14.46
N HIS A 74 -17.30 27.77 -13.98
CA HIS A 74 -18.64 27.82 -13.38
C HIS A 74 -18.65 28.71 -12.13
N TRP A 75 -17.66 28.56 -11.24
CA TRP A 75 -17.50 29.41 -10.06
C TRP A 75 -17.42 30.91 -10.44
N ILE A 76 -16.57 31.27 -11.40
CA ILE A 76 -16.42 32.66 -11.86
C ILE A 76 -17.74 33.20 -12.43
N THR A 77 -18.44 32.41 -13.25
CA THR A 77 -19.74 32.83 -13.82
C THR A 77 -20.81 33.01 -12.76
N MET A 78 -20.84 32.16 -11.72
CA MET A 78 -21.81 32.24 -10.63
C MET A 78 -21.57 33.47 -9.76
N VAL A 79 -20.31 33.76 -9.40
CA VAL A 79 -19.93 34.98 -8.66
C VAL A 79 -20.34 36.23 -9.45
N ARG A 80 -20.19 36.22 -10.79
CA ARG A 80 -20.63 37.34 -11.65
C ARG A 80 -22.15 37.46 -11.77
N ARG A 81 -22.89 36.34 -11.68
CA ARG A 81 -24.35 36.27 -11.84
C ARG A 81 -25.15 36.46 -10.55
N GLN A 82 -24.51 36.47 -9.39
CA GLN A 82 -25.17 36.77 -8.10
C GLN A 82 -25.92 38.12 -8.05
N ALA A 83 -25.78 38.97 -9.07
CA ALA A 83 -26.57 40.19 -9.27
C ALA A 83 -27.94 39.99 -9.95
N SER A 84 -28.28 38.81 -10.49
CA SER A 84 -29.59 38.56 -11.10
C SER A 84 -30.23 37.25 -10.62
N ALA A 85 -31.55 37.31 -10.41
CA ALA A 85 -32.41 36.38 -9.66
C ALA A 85 -32.03 34.88 -9.69
N ALA A 86 -32.15 34.25 -8.51
CA ALA A 86 -31.95 32.82 -8.29
C ALA A 86 -33.02 31.96 -8.99
N SER A 87 -32.64 31.23 -10.05
CA SER A 87 -33.46 30.19 -10.67
C SER A 87 -33.18 28.81 -10.04
N ALA A 88 -34.08 27.85 -10.24
CA ALA A 88 -33.90 26.46 -9.81
C ALA A 88 -32.65 25.80 -10.43
N GLU A 89 -32.30 26.15 -11.67
CA GLU A 89 -31.07 25.69 -12.34
C GLU A 89 -29.80 26.15 -11.60
N ASN A 90 -29.81 27.35 -11.01
CA ASN A 90 -28.69 27.84 -10.20
C ASN A 90 -28.52 27.03 -8.91
N ALA A 91 -29.60 26.48 -8.35
CA ALA A 91 -29.56 25.68 -7.12
C ALA A 91 -28.96 24.29 -7.36
N GLU A 92 -29.34 23.61 -8.45
CA GLU A 92 -28.75 22.31 -8.84
C GLU A 92 -27.26 22.45 -9.19
N SER A 93 -26.91 23.49 -9.95
CA SER A 93 -25.52 23.81 -10.30
C SER A 93 -24.67 24.08 -9.04
N PHE A 94 -25.23 24.79 -8.06
CA PHE A 94 -24.58 25.04 -6.78
C PHE A 94 -24.39 23.76 -5.95
N ASP A 95 -25.38 22.87 -5.88
CA ASP A 95 -25.26 21.59 -5.16
C ASP A 95 -24.19 20.70 -5.82
N GLN A 96 -24.18 20.62 -7.15
CA GLN A 96 -23.17 19.87 -7.89
C GLN A 96 -21.76 20.42 -7.65
N MET A 97 -21.59 21.74 -7.69
CA MET A 97 -20.33 22.43 -7.37
C MET A 97 -19.89 22.14 -5.94
N LYS A 98 -20.81 22.17 -4.96
CA LYS A 98 -20.52 21.86 -3.56
C LYS A 98 -20.04 20.42 -3.39
N ARG A 99 -20.67 19.45 -4.05
CA ARG A 99 -20.25 18.03 -4.01
C ARG A 99 -18.86 17.84 -4.59
N GLN A 100 -18.58 18.44 -5.76
CA GLN A 100 -17.27 18.36 -6.41
C GLN A 100 -16.18 18.99 -5.55
N SER A 101 -16.42 20.19 -5.01
CA SER A 101 -15.48 20.88 -4.12
C SER A 101 -15.24 20.10 -2.83
N THR A 102 -16.28 19.51 -2.22
CA THR A 102 -16.15 18.68 -1.02
C THR A 102 -15.25 17.47 -1.28
N LEU A 103 -15.45 16.80 -2.42
CA LEU A 103 -14.65 15.63 -2.81
C LEU A 103 -13.19 16.00 -3.11
N LEU A 104 -12.95 17.14 -3.77
CA LEU A 104 -11.61 17.66 -4.02
C LEU A 104 -10.90 18.06 -2.73
N ILE A 105 -11.58 18.73 -1.80
CA ILE A 105 -11.03 19.08 -0.48
C ILE A 105 -10.68 17.82 0.30
N TRP A 106 -11.57 16.81 0.29
CA TRP A 106 -11.30 15.53 0.92
C TRP A 106 -10.06 14.85 0.32
N GLY A 107 -9.96 14.79 -1.02
CA GLY A 107 -8.82 14.21 -1.71
C GLY A 107 -7.51 14.95 -1.42
N ALA A 108 -7.54 16.28 -1.44
CA ALA A 108 -6.39 17.12 -1.13
C ALA A 108 -5.95 16.96 0.35
N ALA A 109 -6.89 16.95 1.29
CA ALA A 109 -6.61 16.73 2.70
C ALA A 109 -6.03 15.33 2.96
N PHE A 110 -6.59 14.30 2.33
CA PHE A 110 -6.06 12.94 2.40
C PHE A 110 -4.63 12.87 1.83
N PHE A 111 -4.38 13.47 0.66
CA PHE A 111 -3.04 13.47 0.06
C PHE A 111 -2.03 14.22 0.92
N ALA A 112 -2.40 15.39 1.46
CA ALA A 112 -1.58 16.15 2.39
C ALA A 112 -1.26 15.34 3.66
N TYR A 113 -2.25 14.62 4.20
CA TYR A 113 -2.04 13.71 5.33
C TYR A 113 -1.05 12.59 4.96
N MET A 114 -1.21 11.94 3.81
CA MET A 114 -0.27 10.92 3.34
C MET A 114 1.15 11.48 3.18
N LEU A 115 1.31 12.70 2.66
CA LEU A 115 2.61 13.36 2.53
C LEU A 115 3.29 13.60 3.89
N SER A 116 2.50 13.82 4.95
CA SER A 116 3.02 14.02 6.32
C SER A 116 3.57 12.75 6.97
N ILE A 117 3.22 11.57 6.43
CA ILE A 117 3.68 10.28 6.94
C ILE A 117 5.11 10.02 6.41
N PRO A 118 6.10 9.76 7.29
CA PRO A 118 7.48 9.51 6.87
C PRO A 118 7.60 8.28 5.95
N HIS A 119 7.02 7.15 6.35
CA HIS A 119 6.90 5.94 5.53
C HIS A 119 5.94 6.16 4.36
N LYS A 120 6.31 5.70 3.16
CA LYS A 120 5.49 5.88 1.95
C LYS A 120 5.40 4.59 1.15
N GLU A 121 4.18 4.27 0.74
CA GLU A 121 3.90 3.12 -0.12
C GLU A 121 2.84 3.50 -1.15
N ILE A 122 2.98 3.03 -2.40
CA ILE A 122 2.06 3.35 -3.49
C ILE A 122 0.61 3.00 -3.11
N ARG A 123 0.41 1.88 -2.41
CA ARG A 123 -0.92 1.43 -1.97
C ARG A 123 -1.64 2.39 -1.04
N TYR A 124 -0.92 3.26 -0.32
CA TYR A 124 -1.53 4.28 0.53
C TYR A 124 -2.29 5.34 -0.26
N LEU A 125 -1.98 5.49 -1.55
CA LEU A 125 -2.65 6.44 -2.43
C LEU A 125 -3.92 5.89 -3.07
N LEU A 126 -4.23 4.59 -2.91
CA LEU A 126 -5.41 3.96 -3.51
C LEU A 126 -6.73 4.71 -3.22
N PRO A 127 -6.96 5.26 -2.01
CA PRO A 127 -8.16 6.04 -1.74
C PRO A 127 -8.32 7.31 -2.61
N LEU A 128 -7.23 7.85 -3.17
CA LEU A 128 -7.29 8.99 -4.12
C LEU A 128 -7.92 8.61 -5.46
N ALA A 129 -8.04 7.33 -5.78
CA ALA A 129 -8.74 6.89 -6.98
C ALA A 129 -10.20 7.37 -7.00
N ILE A 130 -10.86 7.43 -5.83
CA ILE A 130 -12.25 7.87 -5.72
C ILE A 130 -12.42 9.32 -6.23
N PRO A 131 -11.79 10.35 -5.63
CA PRO A 131 -11.92 11.72 -6.08
C PRO A 131 -11.38 11.90 -7.50
N ALA A 132 -10.26 11.25 -7.85
CA ALA A 132 -9.65 11.40 -9.17
C ALA A 132 -10.58 10.88 -10.30
N VAL A 133 -11.10 9.66 -10.17
CA VAL A 133 -11.98 9.04 -11.18
C VAL A 133 -13.32 9.75 -11.25
N VAL A 134 -13.93 10.08 -10.11
CA VAL A 134 -15.25 10.74 -10.09
C VAL A 134 -15.19 12.13 -10.73
N ILE A 135 -14.17 12.93 -10.40
CA ILE A 135 -14.02 14.27 -10.99
C ILE A 135 -13.61 14.16 -12.48
N ALA A 136 -12.74 13.22 -12.84
CA ALA A 136 -12.42 12.98 -14.26
C ALA A 136 -13.66 12.57 -15.07
N ALA A 137 -14.59 11.78 -14.50
CA ALA A 137 -15.85 11.42 -15.15
C ALA A 137 -16.76 12.64 -15.41
N VAL A 138 -16.74 13.66 -14.54
CA VAL A 138 -17.41 14.95 -14.80
C VAL A 138 -16.79 15.62 -16.02
N GLY A 139 -15.46 15.66 -16.12
CA GLY A 139 -14.75 16.21 -17.27
C GLY A 139 -15.09 15.47 -18.56
N ALA A 140 -15.11 14.14 -18.52
CA ALA A 140 -15.51 13.29 -19.65
C ALA A 140 -16.95 13.56 -20.10
N THR A 141 -17.87 13.68 -19.15
CA THR A 141 -19.28 14.01 -19.43
C THR A 141 -19.39 15.39 -20.09
N GLY A 142 -18.63 16.37 -19.60
CA GLY A 142 -18.52 17.70 -20.19
C GLY A 142 -18.03 17.65 -21.65
N ALA A 143 -16.90 16.97 -21.89
CA ALA A 143 -16.32 16.80 -23.22
C ALA A 143 -17.30 16.11 -24.19
N TYR A 144 -17.92 15.01 -23.76
CA TYR A 144 -18.87 14.27 -24.57
C TYR A 144 -20.11 15.12 -24.91
N SER A 145 -20.67 15.83 -23.92
CA SER A 145 -21.82 16.71 -24.14
C SER A 145 -21.51 17.86 -25.11
N TRP A 146 -20.26 18.34 -25.12
CA TRP A 146 -19.81 19.37 -26.05
C TRP A 146 -19.65 18.80 -27.46
N LEU A 147 -19.01 17.64 -27.60
CA LEU A 147 -18.87 16.92 -28.87
C LEU A 147 -20.24 16.59 -29.48
N ALA A 148 -21.18 16.10 -28.68
CA ALA A 148 -22.53 15.74 -29.11
C ALA A 148 -23.34 16.93 -29.67
N ARG A 149 -22.92 18.18 -29.42
CA ARG A 149 -23.52 19.39 -30.00
C ARG A 149 -22.89 19.82 -31.32
N GLN A 150 -21.73 19.26 -31.69
CA GLN A 150 -20.99 19.64 -32.90
C GLN A 150 -21.59 19.05 -34.19
N ALA A 151 -21.02 19.36 -35.36
CA ALA A 151 -21.39 18.71 -36.61
C ALA A 151 -20.95 17.22 -36.65
N SER A 152 -21.64 16.41 -37.46
CA SER A 152 -21.37 14.96 -37.63
C SER A 152 -19.89 14.57 -37.80
N PRO A 153 -19.07 15.23 -38.64
CA PRO A 153 -17.67 14.83 -38.78
C PRO A 153 -16.87 15.01 -37.49
N LEU A 154 -17.12 16.09 -36.72
CA LEU A 154 -16.42 16.36 -35.47
C LEU A 154 -16.88 15.42 -34.35
N ARG A 155 -18.16 15.02 -34.34
CA ARG A 155 -18.67 13.96 -33.45
C ARG A 155 -17.97 12.64 -33.68
N LEU A 156 -17.86 12.22 -34.95
CA LEU A 156 -17.23 10.96 -35.32
C LEU A 156 -15.73 10.98 -34.97
N ALA A 157 -15.03 12.07 -35.28
CA ALA A 157 -13.63 12.24 -34.92
C ALA A 157 -13.41 12.18 -33.40
N GLY A 158 -14.26 12.83 -32.61
CA GLY A 158 -14.20 12.79 -31.15
C GLY A 158 -14.47 11.39 -30.58
N LEU A 159 -15.43 10.65 -31.14
CA LEU A 159 -15.70 9.27 -30.75
C LEU A 159 -14.52 8.35 -31.08
N LEU A 160 -13.94 8.46 -32.28
CA LEU A 160 -12.74 7.71 -32.66
C LEU A 160 -11.56 8.02 -31.75
N LEU A 161 -11.32 9.30 -31.42
CA LEU A 161 -10.29 9.69 -30.47
C LEU A 161 -10.53 9.07 -29.09
N GLY A 162 -11.77 9.07 -28.59
CA GLY A 162 -12.12 8.45 -27.31
C GLY A 162 -11.84 6.94 -27.30
N VAL A 163 -12.17 6.23 -28.39
CA VAL A 163 -11.85 4.81 -28.55
C VAL A 163 -10.34 4.56 -28.58
N LEU A 164 -9.58 5.37 -29.30
CA LEU A 164 -8.12 5.26 -29.37
C LEU A 164 -7.45 5.51 -28.01
N VAL A 165 -7.92 6.52 -27.27
CA VAL A 165 -7.44 6.81 -25.91
C VAL A 165 -7.74 5.65 -24.96
N ALA A 166 -8.97 5.13 -24.99
CA ALA A 166 -9.32 3.96 -24.18
C ALA A 166 -8.45 2.74 -24.55
N ALA A 167 -8.23 2.49 -25.84
CA ALA A 167 -7.37 1.40 -26.28
C ALA A 167 -5.91 1.58 -25.81
N ALA A 168 -5.40 2.81 -25.81
CA ALA A 168 -4.06 3.12 -25.30
C ALA A 168 -3.95 2.90 -23.78
N ASP A 169 -4.95 3.35 -23.01
CA ASP A 169 -4.94 3.24 -21.55
C ASP A 169 -5.13 1.79 -21.08
N TYR A 170 -6.02 1.04 -21.73
CA TYR A 170 -6.36 -0.32 -21.32
C TYR A 170 -5.55 -1.40 -22.04
N GLY A 171 -4.80 -1.07 -23.09
CA GLY A 171 -4.02 -2.04 -23.87
C GLY A 171 -3.01 -2.81 -23.03
N SER A 172 -2.17 -2.11 -22.25
CA SER A 172 -1.16 -2.74 -21.40
C SER A 172 -1.77 -3.57 -20.26
N PRO A 173 -2.75 -3.07 -19.48
CA PRO A 173 -3.49 -3.89 -18.53
C PRO A 173 -4.16 -5.11 -19.16
N ALA A 174 -4.77 -4.97 -20.34
CA ALA A 174 -5.42 -6.08 -21.04
C ALA A 174 -4.42 -7.16 -21.48
N LEU A 175 -3.24 -6.77 -21.96
CA LEU A 175 -2.15 -7.70 -22.26
C LEU A 175 -1.66 -8.43 -21.01
N LYS A 176 -1.55 -7.72 -19.88
CA LYS A 176 -1.19 -8.34 -18.60
C LYS A 176 -2.25 -9.35 -18.13
N LEU A 177 -3.53 -9.03 -18.31
CA LEU A 177 -4.65 -9.92 -17.98
C LEU A 177 -4.77 -11.11 -18.93
N ALA A 178 -4.24 -11.00 -20.16
CA ALA A 178 -4.16 -12.12 -21.09
C ALA A 178 -3.06 -13.14 -20.72
N GLY A 179 -2.09 -12.73 -19.87
CA GLY A 179 -1.09 -13.63 -19.30
C GLY A 179 -1.64 -14.47 -18.12
N PRO A 180 -0.86 -15.42 -17.61
CA PRO A 180 -1.20 -16.13 -16.38
C PRO A 180 -1.41 -15.16 -15.23
N LEU A 181 -2.56 -15.27 -14.54
CA LEU A 181 -2.88 -14.44 -13.37
C LEU A 181 -1.89 -14.62 -12.22
N THR A 182 -1.23 -15.77 -12.16
CA THR A 182 -0.21 -16.11 -11.18
C THR A 182 1.10 -16.37 -11.90
N ASP A 183 2.17 -15.71 -11.45
CA ASP A 183 3.52 -16.10 -11.82
C ASP A 183 3.80 -17.51 -11.27
N ARG A 184 4.16 -18.43 -12.17
CA ARG A 184 4.51 -19.83 -11.81
C ARG A 184 6.00 -20.02 -11.61
N SER A 185 6.81 -18.96 -11.79
CA SER A 185 8.23 -19.02 -11.49
C SER A 185 8.42 -19.38 -10.01
N GLU A 186 9.33 -20.31 -9.72
CA GLU A 186 9.61 -20.69 -8.34
C GLU A 186 10.61 -19.70 -7.74
N TRP A 187 10.14 -18.87 -6.81
CA TRP A 187 10.95 -17.85 -6.17
C TRP A 187 11.94 -18.50 -5.19
N ALA A 188 13.10 -17.89 -4.99
CA ALA A 188 14.15 -18.46 -4.15
C ALA A 188 13.68 -18.68 -2.70
N GLU A 189 12.80 -17.83 -2.17
CA GLU A 189 12.16 -17.98 -0.87
C GLU A 189 11.30 -19.24 -0.77
N VAL A 190 10.60 -19.60 -1.86
CA VAL A 190 9.79 -20.82 -1.93
C VAL A 190 10.69 -22.06 -1.92
N GLN A 191 11.83 -22.00 -2.62
CA GLN A 191 12.83 -23.08 -2.61
C GLN A 191 13.42 -23.27 -1.20
N ILE A 192 13.74 -22.18 -0.50
CA ILE A 192 14.20 -22.22 0.89
C ILE A 192 13.13 -22.82 1.80
N ALA A 193 11.88 -22.38 1.68
CA ALA A 193 10.77 -22.87 2.49
C ALA A 193 10.48 -24.37 2.24
N ARG A 194 10.57 -24.82 0.98
CA ARG A 194 10.44 -26.24 0.62
C ARG A 194 11.57 -27.08 1.21
N TYR A 195 12.82 -26.60 1.09
CA TYR A 195 13.96 -27.26 1.74
C TYR A 195 13.73 -27.41 3.25
N LEU A 196 13.27 -26.35 3.93
CA LEU A 196 12.94 -26.40 5.35
C LEU A 196 11.81 -27.39 5.63
N ARG A 197 10.76 -27.45 4.81
CA ARG A 197 9.68 -28.44 4.96
C ARG A 197 10.20 -29.88 4.92
N GLU A 198 11.11 -30.16 3.98
CA GLU A 198 11.65 -31.50 3.74
C GLU A 198 12.69 -31.92 4.79
N HIS A 199 13.43 -30.95 5.35
CA HIS A 199 14.58 -31.22 6.22
C HIS A 199 14.34 -30.86 7.69
N SER A 200 13.15 -30.36 8.04
CA SER A 200 12.74 -30.06 9.42
C SER A 200 11.54 -30.88 9.87
N THR A 201 11.38 -30.99 11.18
CA THR A 201 10.23 -31.60 11.83
C THR A 201 9.18 -30.55 12.20
N PRO A 202 7.90 -30.92 12.40
CA PRO A 202 6.89 -29.99 12.89
C PRO A 202 7.20 -29.35 14.26
N ALA A 203 8.14 -29.90 15.03
CA ALA A 203 8.60 -29.35 16.30
C ALA A 203 9.69 -28.27 16.14
N ASP A 204 10.36 -28.23 14.98
CA ASP A 204 11.39 -27.23 14.71
C ASP A 204 10.76 -25.85 14.45
N THR A 205 11.33 -24.80 15.05
CA THR A 205 10.96 -23.40 14.79
C THR A 205 11.84 -22.79 13.71
N ILE A 206 11.25 -22.02 12.80
CA ILE A 206 11.98 -21.22 11.81
C ILE A 206 12.12 -19.79 12.32
N TYR A 207 13.34 -19.30 12.40
CA TYR A 207 13.66 -17.92 12.73
C TYR A 207 14.09 -17.19 11.47
N ALA A 208 13.52 -16.00 11.22
CA ALA A 208 13.89 -15.18 10.07
C ALA A 208 13.69 -13.69 10.35
N SER A 209 14.63 -12.88 9.87
CA SER A 209 14.55 -11.40 9.93
C SER A 209 13.85 -10.79 8.70
N HIS A 210 13.62 -11.58 7.65
CA HIS A 210 12.99 -11.14 6.40
C HIS A 210 12.14 -12.26 5.79
N ASN A 211 11.14 -11.91 4.97
CA ASN A 211 10.24 -12.83 4.25
C ASN A 211 9.66 -14.01 5.08
N PHE A 212 9.52 -13.82 6.40
CA PHE A 212 8.99 -14.82 7.32
C PHE A 212 7.56 -15.31 6.98
N PRO A 213 6.63 -14.52 6.39
CA PRO A 213 5.31 -15.06 6.02
C PRO A 213 5.39 -16.10 4.91
N VAL A 214 6.28 -15.91 3.93
CA VAL A 214 6.51 -16.88 2.84
C VAL A 214 7.08 -18.16 3.41
N LEU A 215 8.07 -18.05 4.30
CA LEU A 215 8.64 -19.20 4.99
C LEU A 215 7.59 -19.94 5.81
N ALA A 216 6.81 -19.25 6.63
CA ALA A 216 5.73 -19.85 7.43
C ALA A 216 4.72 -20.61 6.57
N PHE A 217 4.27 -19.99 5.48
CA PHE A 217 3.25 -20.57 4.60
C PHE A 217 3.75 -21.83 3.88
N TYR A 218 4.91 -21.76 3.23
CA TYR A 218 5.39 -22.87 2.38
C TYR A 218 6.14 -23.96 3.14
N SER A 219 6.75 -23.65 4.29
CA SER A 219 7.40 -24.65 5.12
C SER A 219 6.43 -25.44 6.01
N GLU A 220 5.24 -24.87 6.29
CA GLU A 220 4.29 -25.41 7.25
C GLU A 220 4.93 -25.64 8.63
N ARG A 221 5.77 -24.69 9.07
CA ARG A 221 6.42 -24.69 10.39
C ARG A 221 6.06 -23.45 11.18
N HIS A 222 6.19 -23.56 12.50
CA HIS A 222 6.13 -22.41 13.38
C HIS A 222 7.28 -21.46 13.02
N THR A 223 6.96 -20.21 12.68
CA THR A 223 7.94 -19.22 12.26
C THR A 223 7.89 -18.01 13.15
N VAL A 224 9.04 -17.65 13.72
CA VAL A 224 9.25 -16.46 14.53
C VAL A 224 9.91 -15.38 13.68
N SER A 225 9.26 -14.23 13.61
CA SER A 225 9.86 -13.03 13.03
C SER A 225 10.84 -12.42 14.04
N LEU A 226 12.06 -12.17 13.60
CA LEU A 226 13.08 -11.48 14.40
C LEU A 226 12.94 -9.94 14.35
N LEU A 227 11.94 -9.43 13.62
CA LEU A 227 11.49 -8.03 13.70
C LEU A 227 10.43 -7.92 14.80
N PRO A 228 10.43 -6.91 15.70
CA PRO A 228 11.29 -5.72 15.82
C PRO A 228 12.44 -5.88 16.82
N ILE A 229 12.86 -7.10 17.11
CA ILE A 229 13.67 -7.45 18.29
C ILE A 229 15.16 -7.06 18.14
N GLN A 230 15.51 -6.35 17.07
CA GLN A 230 16.88 -6.08 16.66
C GLN A 230 17.69 -5.27 17.69
N GLU A 231 17.06 -4.33 18.40
CA GLU A 231 17.75 -3.46 19.36
C GLU A 231 18.20 -4.22 20.62
N ASP A 232 17.38 -5.15 21.10
CA ASP A 232 17.65 -5.93 22.33
C ASP A 232 18.23 -7.32 22.04
N PHE A 233 18.37 -7.69 20.75
CA PHE A 233 18.75 -9.05 20.35
C PHE A 233 20.06 -9.49 21.02
N ASP A 234 21.13 -8.70 20.94
CA ASP A 234 22.43 -9.11 21.47
C ASP A 234 22.39 -9.39 22.99
N ARG A 235 21.46 -8.77 23.74
CA ARG A 235 21.29 -8.97 25.19
C ARG A 235 20.41 -10.18 25.49
N ASP A 236 19.26 -10.30 24.83
CA ASP A 236 18.18 -11.22 25.23
C ASP A 236 17.86 -12.29 24.16
N TRP A 237 18.74 -12.52 23.17
CA TRP A 237 18.48 -13.45 22.04
C TRP A 237 18.07 -14.86 22.44
N ARG A 238 18.49 -15.35 23.61
CA ARG A 238 18.13 -16.68 24.12
C ARG A 238 16.64 -16.80 24.43
N ASP A 239 16.03 -15.70 24.86
CA ASP A 239 14.60 -15.63 25.14
C ASP A 239 13.79 -15.52 23.84
N PHE A 240 14.38 -14.92 22.81
CA PHE A 240 13.76 -14.79 21.50
C PHE A 240 13.91 -16.03 20.62
N MET A 241 14.96 -16.82 20.86
CA MET A 241 15.27 -18.05 20.14
C MET A 241 15.31 -19.24 21.10
N SER A 242 14.28 -19.45 21.92
CA SER A 242 14.34 -20.49 22.97
C SER A 242 14.15 -21.93 22.46
N TYR A 243 13.66 -22.10 21.23
CA TYR A 243 13.33 -23.42 20.68
C TYR A 243 14.31 -23.84 19.58
N PRO A 244 14.65 -25.14 19.48
CA PRO A 244 15.47 -25.65 18.39
C PRO A 244 14.78 -25.52 17.03
N GLY A 245 15.59 -25.47 15.98
CA GLY A 245 15.09 -25.46 14.62
C GLY A 245 16.09 -24.87 13.63
N TYR A 246 15.65 -23.87 12.89
CA TYR A 246 16.41 -23.30 11.78
C TYR A 246 16.38 -21.79 11.78
N LEU A 247 17.52 -21.17 11.49
CA LEU A 247 17.62 -19.76 11.18
C LEU A 247 17.80 -19.60 9.66
N VAL A 248 16.96 -18.77 9.05
CA VAL A 248 17.15 -18.31 7.67
C VAL A 248 17.76 -16.92 7.70
N TYR A 249 19.07 -16.86 7.44
CA TYR A 249 19.81 -15.61 7.34
C TYR A 249 19.74 -15.10 5.89
N PHE A 250 18.89 -14.10 5.65
CA PHE A 250 18.85 -13.42 4.35
C PHE A 250 20.07 -12.52 4.18
N LEU A 251 20.70 -12.60 3.01
CA LEU A 251 21.86 -11.78 2.68
C LEU A 251 21.43 -10.31 2.57
N PRO A 252 21.95 -9.39 3.42
CA PRO A 252 21.53 -8.00 3.41
C PRO A 252 21.62 -7.35 2.02
N GLU A 253 22.68 -7.67 1.28
CA GLU A 253 22.94 -7.21 -0.09
C GLU A 253 21.95 -7.74 -1.15
N ARG A 254 21.12 -8.75 -0.81
CA ARG A 254 20.10 -9.34 -1.69
C ARG A 254 18.67 -8.97 -1.28
N ILE A 255 18.50 -8.24 -0.19
CA ILE A 255 17.17 -7.78 0.23
C ILE A 255 16.83 -6.52 -0.58
N GLY A 256 15.78 -6.63 -1.41
CA GLY A 256 15.38 -5.56 -2.32
C GLY A 256 14.88 -4.30 -1.61
N GLU A 257 14.21 -4.45 -0.47
CA GLU A 257 13.69 -3.33 0.31
C GLU A 257 13.85 -3.59 1.82
N ILE A 258 14.52 -2.66 2.51
CA ILE A 258 14.55 -2.60 3.97
C ILE A 258 14.02 -1.24 4.38
N HIS A 259 12.86 -1.24 5.01
CA HIS A 259 12.14 -0.01 5.39
C HIS A 259 12.55 0.55 6.75
N ALA A 260 13.56 -0.03 7.41
CA ALA A 260 14.02 0.38 8.74
C ALA A 260 14.97 1.59 8.68
N LEU A 261 14.87 2.50 9.65
CA LEU A 261 15.72 3.70 9.77
C LEU A 261 17.19 3.33 10.01
N HIS A 262 17.42 2.34 10.87
CA HIS A 262 18.74 1.77 11.18
C HIS A 262 18.68 0.25 10.99
N PRO A 263 18.84 -0.25 9.76
CA PRO A 263 18.65 -1.67 9.49
C PRO A 263 19.77 -2.49 10.14
N ALA A 264 19.43 -3.27 11.15
CA ALA A 264 20.34 -4.18 11.83
C ALA A 264 19.77 -5.61 11.79
N LEU A 265 20.09 -6.35 10.73
CA LEU A 265 19.60 -7.72 10.59
C LEU A 265 20.35 -8.65 11.55
N LYS A 266 19.74 -8.86 12.72
CA LYS A 266 20.21 -9.77 13.76
C LYS A 266 19.52 -11.14 13.68
N PRO A 267 20.21 -12.24 14.02
CA PRO A 267 21.66 -12.32 14.25
C PRO A 267 22.45 -12.02 12.96
N ASP A 268 23.56 -11.29 13.08
CA ASP A 268 24.43 -10.95 11.95
C ASP A 268 25.52 -12.02 11.71
N ARG A 269 26.28 -11.90 10.61
CA ARG A 269 27.35 -12.89 10.29
C ARG A 269 28.41 -13.03 11.39
N GLN A 270 28.74 -11.94 12.10
CA GLN A 270 29.74 -11.99 13.17
C GLN A 270 29.20 -12.74 14.38
N PHE A 271 27.93 -12.52 14.71
CA PHE A 271 27.22 -13.26 15.75
C PHE A 271 27.18 -14.75 15.41
N LEU A 272 26.79 -15.11 14.18
CA LEU A 272 26.70 -16.49 13.72
C LEU A 272 28.07 -17.20 13.70
N ALA A 273 29.15 -16.48 13.39
CA ALA A 273 30.50 -17.03 13.40
C ALA A 273 31.06 -17.27 14.81
N THR A 274 30.56 -16.55 15.83
CA THR A 274 31.05 -16.64 17.22
C THR A 274 30.22 -17.59 18.09
N HIS A 275 29.01 -17.97 17.66
CA HIS A 275 28.11 -18.83 18.41
C HIS A 275 28.01 -20.22 17.78
N LEU A 276 28.59 -21.23 18.46
CA LEU A 276 28.59 -22.64 18.03
C LEU A 276 27.20 -23.27 17.89
N ASN A 277 26.18 -22.58 18.40
CA ASN A 277 24.77 -22.97 18.34
C ASN A 277 24.18 -22.90 16.93
N PHE A 278 24.88 -22.27 16.00
CA PHE A 278 24.48 -22.12 14.61
C PHE A 278 25.43 -22.91 13.72
N VAL A 279 24.88 -23.91 13.04
CA VAL A 279 25.64 -24.74 12.09
C VAL A 279 25.06 -24.53 10.71
N GLU A 280 25.84 -24.02 9.76
CA GLU A 280 25.41 -23.87 8.38
C GLU A 280 25.03 -25.24 7.80
N VAL A 281 23.86 -25.34 7.19
CA VAL A 281 23.39 -26.59 6.55
C VAL A 281 23.15 -26.44 5.05
N LYS A 282 22.81 -25.23 4.58
CA LYS A 282 22.54 -24.98 3.17
C LYS A 282 22.66 -23.50 2.81
N ALA A 283 23.42 -23.20 1.77
CA ALA A 283 23.44 -21.89 1.14
C ALA A 283 22.52 -21.84 -0.09
N PHE A 284 21.79 -20.73 -0.24
CA PHE A 284 20.98 -20.35 -1.39
C PHE A 284 21.48 -19.00 -1.95
N PRO A 285 21.11 -18.61 -3.18
CA PRO A 285 21.56 -17.35 -3.77
C PRO A 285 21.23 -16.09 -2.97
N ILE A 286 20.16 -16.12 -2.16
CA ILE A 286 19.66 -14.97 -1.40
C ILE A 286 19.75 -15.14 0.12
N ALA A 287 20.06 -16.33 0.62
CA ALA A 287 20.05 -16.63 2.05
C ALA A 287 20.90 -17.85 2.39
N THR A 288 21.33 -17.92 3.64
CA THR A 288 21.98 -19.11 4.22
C THR A 288 21.10 -19.66 5.34
N VAL A 289 20.90 -20.97 5.33
CA VAL A 289 20.13 -21.70 6.34
C VAL A 289 21.10 -22.31 7.34
N TYR A 290 20.87 -22.02 8.61
CA TYR A 290 21.60 -22.58 9.74
C TYR A 290 20.67 -23.49 10.54
N ARG A 291 21.15 -24.67 10.93
CA ARG A 291 20.57 -25.43 12.03
C ARG A 291 20.88 -24.70 13.33
N TYR A 292 19.87 -24.53 14.16
CA TYR A 292 19.97 -23.83 15.43
C TYR A 292 19.64 -24.75 16.60
N THR A 293 20.56 -24.79 17.57
CA THR A 293 20.39 -25.50 18.84
C THR A 293 20.48 -24.49 19.99
N PRO A 294 19.45 -24.33 20.83
CA PRO A 294 19.47 -23.39 21.93
C PRO A 294 20.60 -23.70 22.92
N PRO A 295 21.25 -22.68 23.51
CA PRO A 295 22.21 -22.90 24.57
C PRO A 295 21.48 -23.48 25.79
N HIS A 296 22.07 -24.50 26.41
CA HIS A 296 21.63 -25.01 27.71
C HIS A 296 21.84 -23.98 28.83
#